data_AF-A0A382KXG5-F1
#
_entry.id   AF-A0A382KXG5-F1
#
_cell.length_a   1.000
_cell.length_b   1.000
_cell.length_c   1.000
_cell.angle_alpha   90.00
_cell.angle_beta   90.00
_cell.angle_gamma   90.00
#
_symmetry.space_group_name_H-M   'P 1'
#
loop_
_entity.id
_entity.type
_entity.pdbx_description
1 polymer ?
#
loop_
_entity_poly.entity_id
_entity_poly.type
_entity_poly.pdbx_seq_one_letter_code
_entity_poly.pdbx_strand_id
1 'polypeptide(L)'
;MSNLPTDYQKFIHLSRYARWLGDLEVPRRETWNETVTRYLNFLENHLLDKFNYKMPDRKRLENAILTLQIMPSMRALMTAGPALEKDNISGYNCSYIPVDSPRAFDEILYVLMCGTGVGFSCERNHVEKLSVVNELFEETETTIIVQDSKAGWARGLRELIAFLYAGQLPKWDLSRLRPAGARLKTFGGRSSGPAPLDELFTFTVSLFKEAAGRKLNMLECHDLVCKIASVV
;
A
#
# COMPACT_ATOMS: atom_id res chain seq x y z
N MET A 1 -34.37 -10.72 -2.06
CA MET A 1 -32.91 -10.46 -2.21
C MET A 1 -32.74 -9.14 -2.91
N SER A 2 -32.12 -8.12 -2.29
CA SER A 2 -31.84 -6.87 -3.00
C SER A 2 -30.62 -7.09 -3.90
N ASN A 3 -30.90 -7.40 -5.16
CA ASN A 3 -29.86 -7.39 -6.19
C ASN A 3 -29.59 -5.94 -6.60
N LEU A 4 -28.35 -5.66 -7.01
CA LEU A 4 -28.02 -4.37 -7.61
C LEU A 4 -28.89 -4.15 -8.86
N PRO A 5 -29.41 -2.93 -9.08
CA PRO A 5 -30.52 -2.72 -10.02
C PRO A 5 -30.11 -2.85 -11.50
N THR A 6 -28.86 -2.57 -11.84
CA THR A 6 -28.34 -2.67 -13.21
C THR A 6 -27.24 -3.71 -13.35
N ASP A 7 -27.09 -4.28 -14.55
CA ASP A 7 -26.00 -5.22 -14.84
C ASP A 7 -24.62 -4.56 -14.77
N TYR A 8 -24.55 -3.26 -15.10
CA TYR A 8 -23.32 -2.48 -14.91
C TYR A 8 -22.91 -2.42 -13.44
N GLN A 9 -23.83 -2.13 -12.52
CA GLN A 9 -23.53 -2.14 -11.08
C GLN A 9 -23.15 -3.53 -10.58
N LYS A 10 -23.82 -4.59 -11.05
CA LYS A 10 -23.43 -5.98 -10.72
C LYS A 10 -22.01 -6.27 -11.17
N PHE A 11 -21.65 -5.89 -12.40
CA PHE A 11 -20.30 -6.07 -12.92
C PHE A 11 -19.25 -5.32 -12.09
N ILE A 12 -19.52 -4.05 -11.74
CA ILE A 12 -18.60 -3.24 -10.91
C ILE A 12 -18.45 -3.85 -9.52
N HIS A 13 -19.54 -4.27 -8.88
CA HIS A 13 -19.50 -4.95 -7.58
C HIS A 13 -18.66 -6.22 -7.64
N LEU A 14 -18.93 -7.11 -8.60
CA LEU A 14 -18.23 -8.37 -8.74
C LEU A 14 -16.73 -8.19 -9.06
N SER A 15 -16.39 -7.20 -9.88
CA SER A 15 -15.01 -6.98 -10.32
C SER A 15 -14.14 -6.21 -9.34
N ARG A 16 -14.73 -5.39 -8.44
CA ARG A 16 -13.98 -4.48 -7.55
C ARG A 16 -14.19 -4.68 -6.06
N TYR A 17 -15.39 -5.08 -5.62
CA TYR A 17 -15.76 -5.06 -4.20
C TYR A 17 -16.04 -6.45 -3.62
N ALA A 18 -16.56 -7.37 -4.42
CA ALA A 18 -16.91 -8.72 -3.99
C ALA A 18 -15.65 -9.57 -3.78
N ARG A 19 -15.46 -10.10 -2.56
CA ARG A 19 -14.34 -11.00 -2.26
C ARG A 19 -14.56 -12.39 -2.85
N TRP A 20 -13.45 -13.08 -3.08
CA TRP A 20 -13.46 -14.48 -3.48
C TRP A 20 -13.64 -15.38 -2.26
N LEU A 21 -14.70 -16.18 -2.25
CA LEU A 21 -15.01 -17.18 -1.24
C LEU A 21 -14.58 -18.55 -1.74
N GLY A 22 -13.27 -18.80 -1.67
CA GLY A 22 -12.64 -20.00 -2.25
C GLY A 22 -12.87 -21.29 -1.45
N ASP A 23 -13.20 -21.16 -0.17
CA ASP A 23 -13.34 -22.31 0.75
C ASP A 23 -14.76 -22.89 0.78
N LEU A 24 -15.68 -22.33 -0.02
CA LEU A 24 -17.03 -22.88 -0.19
C LEU A 24 -17.02 -24.11 -1.10
N GLU A 25 -17.98 -25.03 -0.91
CA GLU A 25 -18.18 -26.20 -1.77
C GLU A 25 -18.25 -25.83 -3.25
N VAL A 26 -18.89 -24.70 -3.55
CA VAL A 26 -18.87 -24.06 -4.88
C VAL A 26 -18.19 -22.70 -4.74
N PRO A 27 -16.91 -22.58 -5.18
CA PRO A 27 -16.18 -21.33 -5.11
C PRO A 27 -16.86 -20.22 -5.91
N ARG A 28 -17.11 -19.09 -5.26
CA ARG A 28 -17.79 -17.94 -5.89
C ARG A 28 -17.34 -16.62 -5.28
N ARG A 29 -17.81 -15.52 -5.86
CA ARG A 29 -17.68 -14.19 -5.24
C ARG A 29 -18.85 -13.90 -4.30
N GLU A 30 -18.61 -12.97 -3.37
CA GLU A 30 -19.66 -12.40 -2.52
C GLU A 30 -20.80 -11.82 -3.36
N THR A 31 -22.01 -11.95 -2.85
CA THR A 31 -23.19 -11.19 -3.26
C THR A 31 -23.16 -9.79 -2.65
N TRP A 32 -23.99 -8.86 -3.16
CA TRP A 32 -24.08 -7.51 -2.59
C TRP A 32 -24.41 -7.53 -1.09
N ASN A 33 -25.35 -8.40 -0.70
CA ASN A 33 -25.75 -8.55 0.70
C ASN A 33 -24.60 -9.04 1.60
N GLU A 34 -23.81 -10.00 1.13
CA GLU A 34 -22.65 -10.50 1.88
C GLU A 34 -21.56 -9.43 2.03
N THR A 35 -21.30 -8.64 0.98
CA THR A 35 -20.35 -7.52 1.02
C THR A 35 -20.78 -6.45 2.02
N VAL A 36 -22.06 -6.05 2.03
CA VAL A 36 -22.59 -5.07 2.98
C VAL A 36 -22.56 -5.60 4.40
N THR A 37 -22.96 -6.86 4.60
CA THR A 37 -22.90 -7.53 5.91
C THR A 37 -21.46 -7.58 6.44
N ARG A 38 -20.48 -7.94 5.61
CA ARG A 38 -19.05 -7.93 5.98
C ARG A 38 -18.59 -6.55 6.44
N TYR A 39 -18.94 -5.51 5.69
CA TYR A 39 -18.59 -4.14 6.03
C TYR A 39 -19.18 -3.70 7.38
N LEU A 40 -20.48 -3.93 7.60
CA LEU A 40 -21.14 -3.55 8.85
C LEU A 40 -20.66 -4.37 10.05
N ASN A 41 -20.39 -5.67 9.88
CA ASN A 41 -19.79 -6.50 10.91
C ASN A 41 -18.42 -5.95 11.34
N PHE A 42 -17.57 -5.61 10.37
CA PHE A 42 -16.26 -5.05 10.67
C PHE A 42 -16.39 -3.74 11.45
N LEU A 43 -17.27 -2.83 11.03
CA LEU A 43 -17.47 -1.56 11.73
C LEU A 43 -18.05 -1.74 13.14
N GLU A 44 -19.06 -2.58 13.31
CA GLU A 44 -19.68 -2.84 14.61
C GLU A 44 -18.66 -3.39 15.60
N ASN A 45 -17.88 -4.40 15.18
CA ASN A 45 -16.83 -4.99 16.01
C ASN A 45 -15.74 -3.96 16.31
N HIS A 46 -15.27 -3.21 15.31
CA HIS A 46 -14.24 -2.18 15.50
C HIS A 46 -14.69 -1.10 16.49
N LEU A 47 -15.93 -0.63 16.38
CA LEU A 47 -16.50 0.38 17.27
C LEU A 47 -16.66 -0.14 18.71
N LEU A 48 -17.11 -1.39 18.86
CA LEU A 48 -17.26 -2.03 20.15
C LEU A 48 -15.89 -2.26 20.81
N ASP A 49 -14.96 -2.88 20.10
CA ASP A 49 -13.67 -3.30 20.67
C ASP A 49 -12.74 -2.12 20.99
N LYS A 50 -12.75 -1.07 20.15
CA LYS A 50 -11.84 0.09 20.32
C LYS A 50 -12.43 1.22 21.14
N PHE A 51 -13.75 1.39 21.12
CA PHE A 51 -14.39 2.56 21.71
C PHE A 51 -15.53 2.20 22.67
N ASN A 52 -15.79 0.90 22.92
CA ASN A 52 -16.94 0.42 23.70
C ASN A 52 -18.27 1.02 23.20
N TYR A 53 -18.36 1.26 21.89
CA TYR A 53 -19.50 1.91 21.26
C TYR A 53 -20.32 0.91 20.48
N LYS A 54 -21.56 0.70 20.92
CA LYS A 54 -22.52 -0.16 20.22
C LYS A 54 -23.20 0.63 19.11
N MET A 55 -23.08 0.16 17.87
CA MET A 55 -23.67 0.81 16.71
C MET A 55 -25.21 0.86 16.83
N PRO A 56 -25.83 2.06 16.89
CA PRO A 56 -27.28 2.18 16.94
C PRO A 56 -27.89 1.89 15.56
N ASP A 57 -29.11 1.33 15.56
CA ASP A 57 -29.93 1.12 14.35
C ASP A 57 -29.24 0.42 13.18
N ARG A 58 -28.41 -0.58 13.46
CA ARG A 58 -27.70 -1.39 12.44
C ARG A 58 -28.59 -1.80 11.25
N LYS A 59 -29.79 -2.32 11.53
CA LYS A 59 -30.73 -2.78 10.48
C LYS A 59 -31.17 -1.64 9.54
N ARG A 60 -31.31 -0.43 10.07
CA ARG A 60 -31.66 0.76 9.26
C ARG A 60 -30.52 1.12 8.31
N LEU A 61 -29.28 1.12 8.81
CA LEU A 61 -28.08 1.37 8.02
C LEU A 61 -27.89 0.30 6.94
N GLU A 62 -28.04 -0.97 7.31
CA GLU A 62 -27.98 -2.11 6.38
C GLU A 62 -28.99 -1.97 5.26
N ASN A 63 -30.26 -1.71 5.59
CA ASN A 63 -31.29 -1.51 4.57
C ASN A 63 -31.02 -0.29 3.68
N ALA A 64 -30.56 0.83 4.25
CA ALA A 64 -30.23 2.03 3.49
C ALA A 64 -29.08 1.79 2.50
N ILE A 65 -28.06 1.01 2.88
CA ILE A 65 -26.95 0.63 1.97
C ILE A 65 -27.44 -0.37 0.92
N LEU A 66 -28.20 -1.39 1.33
CA LEU A 66 -28.72 -2.43 0.43
C LEU A 66 -29.66 -1.89 -0.64
N THR A 67 -30.44 -0.86 -0.30
CA THR A 67 -31.35 -0.15 -1.21
C THR A 67 -30.70 1.04 -1.92
N LEU A 68 -29.39 1.25 -1.73
CA LEU A 68 -28.59 2.30 -2.34
C LEU A 68 -29.06 3.74 -2.01
N GLN A 69 -29.75 3.93 -0.88
CA GLN A 69 -30.07 5.26 -0.35
C GLN A 69 -28.82 5.98 0.14
N ILE A 70 -27.83 5.23 0.64
CA ILE A 70 -26.53 5.74 1.04
C ILE A 70 -25.42 4.82 0.50
N MET A 71 -24.23 5.38 0.29
CA MET A 71 -23.03 4.65 -0.08
C MET A 71 -21.95 4.85 0.99
N PRO A 72 -21.47 3.77 1.65
CA PRO A 72 -20.36 3.89 2.60
C PRO A 72 -19.04 4.18 1.89
N SER A 73 -17.96 4.35 2.67
CA SER A 73 -16.61 4.40 2.11
C SER A 73 -16.36 3.18 1.21
N MET A 74 -16.23 3.42 -0.10
CA MET A 74 -15.94 2.38 -1.09
C MET A 74 -14.66 1.63 -0.75
N ARG A 75 -13.67 2.32 -0.17
CA ARG A 75 -12.44 1.73 0.30
C ARG A 75 -12.69 0.71 1.41
N ALA A 76 -13.39 1.14 2.45
CA ALA A 76 -13.71 0.27 3.57
C ALA A 76 -14.63 -0.89 3.15
N LEU A 77 -15.53 -0.67 2.19
CA LEU A 77 -16.34 -1.73 1.60
C LEU A 77 -15.48 -2.84 0.94
N MET A 78 -14.41 -2.44 0.25
CA MET A 78 -13.42 -3.34 -0.34
C MET A 78 -12.54 -4.02 0.73
N THR A 79 -12.04 -3.27 1.71
CA THR A 79 -10.96 -3.72 2.62
C THR A 79 -11.45 -4.24 3.99
N ALA A 80 -12.69 -3.99 4.40
CA ALA A 80 -13.27 -4.44 5.67
C ALA A 80 -13.05 -5.93 5.94
N GLY A 81 -12.56 -6.26 7.13
CA GLY A 81 -12.06 -7.59 7.51
C GLY A 81 -10.52 -7.60 7.58
N PRO A 82 -9.86 -8.73 7.27
CA PRO A 82 -8.43 -8.93 7.61
C PRO A 82 -7.45 -7.88 7.08
N ALA A 83 -7.74 -7.25 5.94
CA ALA A 83 -6.89 -6.19 5.39
C ALA A 83 -6.94 -4.93 6.27
N LEU A 84 -8.15 -4.47 6.61
CA LEU A 84 -8.36 -3.26 7.41
C LEU A 84 -8.09 -3.49 8.91
N GLU A 85 -8.23 -4.73 9.40
CA GLU A 85 -7.80 -5.12 10.75
C GLU A 85 -6.28 -5.07 10.90
N LYS A 86 -5.56 -5.47 9.86
CA LYS A 86 -4.10 -5.50 9.87
C LYS A 86 -3.49 -4.10 9.74
N ASP A 87 -4.08 -3.24 8.92
CA ASP A 87 -3.56 -1.90 8.66
C ASP A 87 -4.68 -0.91 8.34
N ASN A 88 -4.78 0.15 9.16
CA ASN A 88 -5.74 1.23 9.01
C ASN A 88 -5.54 2.04 7.72
N ILE A 89 -4.32 2.08 7.16
CA ILE A 89 -4.02 2.80 5.90
C ILE A 89 -4.88 2.26 4.76
N SER A 90 -5.20 0.97 4.80
CA SER A 90 -6.12 0.28 3.88
C SER A 90 -7.54 0.85 3.87
N GLY A 91 -7.90 1.70 4.83
CA GLY A 91 -9.19 2.38 4.95
C GLY A 91 -9.24 3.74 4.25
N TYR A 92 -8.08 4.30 3.91
CA TYR A 92 -7.93 5.59 3.25
C TYR A 92 -7.76 5.42 1.75
N ASN A 93 -8.30 6.36 0.97
CA ASN A 93 -8.12 6.37 -0.49
C ASN A 93 -6.90 7.18 -0.92
N CYS A 94 -6.67 8.32 -0.26
CA CYS A 94 -5.61 9.26 -0.60
C CYS A 94 -4.91 9.73 0.69
N SER A 95 -3.64 10.08 0.55
CA SER A 95 -2.81 10.72 1.57
C SER A 95 -1.91 11.78 0.94
N TYR A 96 -1.15 12.48 1.78
CA TYR A 96 -0.17 13.48 1.37
C TYR A 96 1.09 13.38 2.22
N ILE A 97 2.27 13.59 1.61
CA ILE A 97 3.54 13.67 2.32
C ILE A 97 4.53 14.64 1.64
N PRO A 98 5.13 15.60 2.35
CA PRO A 98 6.24 16.39 1.82
C PRO A 98 7.53 15.55 1.79
N VAL A 99 8.35 15.69 0.74
CA VAL A 99 9.66 15.03 0.66
C VAL A 99 10.70 15.89 1.37
N ASP A 100 10.63 15.89 2.70
CA ASP A 100 11.53 16.68 3.57
C ASP A 100 12.49 15.85 4.42
N SER A 101 12.36 14.52 4.36
CA SER A 101 13.26 13.57 4.99
C SER A 101 13.38 12.31 4.13
N PRO A 102 14.48 11.55 4.24
CA PRO A 102 14.62 10.28 3.53
C PRO A 102 13.52 9.26 3.84
N ARG A 103 12.86 9.39 5.00
CA ARG A 103 11.74 8.53 5.41
C ARG A 103 10.53 8.64 4.48
N ALA A 104 10.37 9.78 3.80
CA ALA A 104 9.26 9.98 2.89
C ALA A 104 9.22 8.90 1.79
N PHE A 105 10.37 8.46 1.28
CA PHE A 105 10.43 7.48 0.20
C PHE A 105 9.90 6.10 0.62
N ASP A 106 10.31 5.59 1.78
CA ASP A 106 9.82 4.29 2.26
C ASP A 106 8.38 4.33 2.76
N GLU A 107 7.94 5.46 3.33
CA GLU A 107 6.55 5.67 3.69
C GLU A 107 5.64 5.74 2.45
N ILE A 108 6.05 6.45 1.39
CA ILE A 108 5.32 6.49 0.12
C ILE A 108 5.16 5.07 -0.43
N LEU A 109 6.24 4.28 -0.49
CA LEU A 109 6.20 2.89 -0.93
C LEU A 109 5.18 2.08 -0.10
N TYR A 110 5.26 2.18 1.23
CA TYR A 110 4.35 1.46 2.13
C TYR A 110 2.88 1.82 1.93
N VAL A 111 2.58 3.12 1.84
CA VAL A 111 1.21 3.63 1.69
C VAL A 111 0.62 3.24 0.34
N LEU A 112 1.40 3.35 -0.74
CA LEU A 112 0.99 2.89 -2.07
C LEU A 112 0.71 1.38 -2.07
N MET A 113 1.54 0.56 -1.42
CA MET A 113 1.31 -0.89 -1.28
C MET A 113 0.06 -1.23 -0.46
N CYS A 114 -0.45 -0.29 0.35
CA CYS A 114 -1.75 -0.40 1.02
C CYS A 114 -2.93 0.00 0.11
N GLY A 115 -2.64 0.31 -1.16
CA GLY A 115 -3.58 0.75 -2.19
C GLY A 115 -3.97 2.22 -2.05
N THR A 116 -3.34 2.97 -1.15
CA THR A 116 -3.71 4.37 -0.85
C THR A 116 -2.86 5.28 -1.72
N GLY A 117 -3.50 6.12 -2.53
CA GLY A 117 -2.79 7.07 -3.38
C GLY A 117 -2.08 8.13 -2.55
N VAL A 118 -0.88 8.53 -2.96
CA VAL A 118 -0.06 9.49 -2.22
C VAL A 118 0.19 10.71 -3.08
N GLY A 119 -0.34 11.87 -2.68
CA GLY A 119 0.16 13.16 -3.16
C GLY A 119 1.48 13.49 -2.45
N PHE A 120 2.42 14.10 -3.15
CA PHE A 120 3.70 14.47 -2.54
C PHE A 120 4.15 15.85 -3.01
N SER A 121 5.03 16.49 -2.23
CA SER A 121 5.66 17.76 -2.60
C SER A 121 7.17 17.63 -2.60
N CYS A 122 7.77 17.90 -3.76
CA CYS A 122 9.21 18.07 -3.95
C CYS A 122 9.59 19.55 -4.09
N GLU A 123 8.84 20.46 -3.45
CA GLU A 123 9.22 21.87 -3.43
C GLU A 123 10.57 22.10 -2.76
N ARG A 124 11.27 23.17 -3.16
CA ARG A 124 12.63 23.48 -2.72
C ARG A 124 12.77 23.51 -1.19
N ASN A 125 11.84 24.15 -0.49
CA ASN A 125 11.80 24.26 0.97
C ASN A 125 11.70 22.90 1.69
N HIS A 126 11.17 21.87 1.04
CA HIS A 126 11.14 20.50 1.55
C HIS A 126 12.46 19.79 1.24
N VAL A 127 12.84 19.76 -0.04
CA VAL A 127 14.02 19.01 -0.53
C VAL A 127 15.32 19.51 0.07
N GLU A 128 15.45 20.81 0.35
CA GLU A 128 16.64 21.37 1.00
C GLU A 128 16.89 20.85 2.42
N LYS A 129 15.89 20.26 3.09
CA LYS A 129 16.05 19.64 4.41
C LYS A 129 16.74 18.27 4.33
N LEU A 130 16.84 17.67 3.14
CA LEU A 130 17.59 16.44 2.95
C LEU A 130 19.08 16.65 3.23
N SER A 131 19.73 15.59 3.69
CA SER A 131 21.18 15.59 3.92
C SER A 131 21.93 15.57 2.59
N VAL A 132 23.17 16.04 2.62
CA VAL A 132 24.11 15.88 1.50
C VAL A 132 24.40 14.39 1.34
N VAL A 133 24.36 13.90 0.11
CA VAL A 133 24.73 12.52 -0.23
C VAL A 133 26.25 12.38 -0.13
N ASN A 134 26.72 11.24 0.38
CA ASN A 134 28.16 11.00 0.50
C ASN A 134 28.87 11.16 -0.86
N GLU A 135 30.08 11.70 -0.82
CA GLU A 135 30.94 11.88 -2.01
C GLU A 135 31.53 10.56 -2.50
N LEU A 136 31.77 9.63 -1.58
CA LEU A 136 32.42 8.35 -1.85
C LEU A 136 31.50 7.20 -1.50
N PHE A 137 31.52 6.17 -2.34
CA PHE A 137 30.75 4.96 -2.18
C PHE A 137 31.67 3.74 -2.15
N GLU A 138 31.61 2.99 -1.07
CA GLU A 138 32.40 1.77 -0.88
C GLU A 138 31.48 0.54 -0.90
N GLU A 139 31.91 -0.52 -1.57
CA GLU A 139 31.21 -1.80 -1.52
C GLU A 139 31.32 -2.40 -0.12
N THR A 140 30.20 -2.95 0.37
CA THR A 140 30.15 -3.60 1.68
C THR A 140 29.70 -5.05 1.55
N GLU A 141 30.14 -5.89 2.47
CA GLU A 141 29.63 -7.27 2.59
C GLU A 141 28.25 -7.34 3.26
N THR A 142 27.69 -6.19 3.67
CA THR A 142 26.37 -6.15 4.28
C THR A 142 25.31 -6.46 3.24
N THR A 143 24.37 -7.35 3.60
CA THR A 143 23.27 -7.76 2.73
C THR A 143 21.92 -7.40 3.36
N ILE A 144 21.12 -6.63 2.64
CA ILE A 144 19.74 -6.30 3.02
C ILE A 144 18.85 -7.51 2.72
N ILE A 145 18.26 -8.12 3.74
CA ILE A 145 17.37 -9.28 3.59
C ILE A 145 15.91 -8.81 3.60
N VAL A 146 15.27 -8.78 2.42
CA VAL A 146 13.90 -8.28 2.29
C VAL A 146 12.89 -9.35 2.68
N GLN A 147 12.02 -9.04 3.65
CA GLN A 147 10.94 -9.94 4.06
C GLN A 147 9.75 -9.86 3.10
N ASP A 148 9.03 -10.97 2.90
CA ASP A 148 7.85 -11.09 2.03
C ASP A 148 6.59 -10.43 2.61
N SER A 149 6.66 -9.12 2.78
CA SER A 149 5.58 -8.28 3.26
C SER A 149 5.76 -6.83 2.80
N LYS A 150 4.66 -6.07 2.78
CA LYS A 150 4.69 -4.62 2.49
C LYS A 150 5.69 -3.87 3.38
N ALA A 151 5.70 -4.20 4.67
CA ALA A 151 6.62 -3.62 5.63
C ALA A 151 8.08 -4.03 5.36
N GLY A 152 8.30 -5.24 4.84
CA GLY A 152 9.61 -5.72 4.42
C GLY A 152 10.18 -4.95 3.23
N TRP A 153 9.34 -4.67 2.22
CA TRP A 153 9.71 -3.85 1.06
C TRP A 153 10.08 -2.42 1.48
N ALA A 154 9.21 -1.78 2.26
CA ALA A 154 9.47 -0.42 2.77
C ALA A 154 10.74 -0.37 3.63
N ARG A 155 10.91 -1.33 4.55
CA ARG A 155 12.12 -1.42 5.38
C ARG A 155 13.39 -1.62 4.53
N GLY A 156 13.34 -2.48 3.53
CA GLY A 156 14.47 -2.71 2.62
C GLY A 156 14.88 -1.42 1.90
N LEU A 157 13.91 -0.65 1.40
CA LEU A 157 14.19 0.65 0.78
C LEU A 157 14.79 1.65 1.79
N ARG A 158 14.24 1.69 3.01
CA ARG A 158 14.77 2.54 4.09
C ARG A 158 16.22 2.20 4.43
N GLU A 159 16.53 0.91 4.56
CA GLU A 159 17.88 0.42 4.84
C GLU A 159 18.83 0.78 3.69
N LEU A 160 18.42 0.55 2.44
CA LEU A 160 19.21 0.92 1.26
C LEU A 160 19.54 2.41 1.25
N ILE A 161 18.53 3.28 1.42
CA ILE A 161 18.72 4.74 1.45
C ILE A 161 19.67 5.14 2.59
N ALA A 162 19.56 4.51 3.76
CA ALA A 162 20.45 4.78 4.88
C ALA A 162 21.91 4.41 4.57
N PHE A 163 22.15 3.25 3.95
CA PHE A 163 23.49 2.87 3.50
C PHE A 163 24.05 3.86 2.47
N LEU A 164 23.24 4.28 1.51
CA LEU A 164 23.67 5.22 0.47
C LEU A 164 24.06 6.59 1.06
N TYR A 165 23.31 7.10 2.05
CA TYR A 165 23.71 8.31 2.77
C TYR A 165 25.00 8.12 3.59
N ALA A 166 25.28 6.90 4.06
CA ALA A 166 26.53 6.57 4.72
C ALA A 166 27.71 6.35 3.75
N GLY A 167 27.49 6.38 2.42
CA GLY A 167 28.51 6.08 1.42
C GLY A 167 28.81 4.58 1.29
N GLN A 168 27.84 3.72 1.64
CA GLN A 168 27.96 2.27 1.60
C GLN A 168 27.07 1.70 0.50
N LEU A 169 27.60 0.77 -0.28
CA LEU A 169 26.88 -0.01 -1.28
C LEU A 169 26.65 -1.42 -0.75
N PRO A 170 25.45 -1.72 -0.22
CA PRO A 170 25.11 -3.05 0.25
C PRO A 170 24.65 -3.94 -0.90
N LYS A 171 24.74 -5.25 -0.69
CA LYS A 171 24.03 -6.25 -1.52
C LYS A 171 22.59 -6.39 -0.99
N TRP A 172 21.69 -6.99 -1.77
CA TRP A 172 20.33 -7.31 -1.29
C TRP A 172 19.89 -8.70 -1.71
N ASP A 173 19.18 -9.37 -0.80
CA ASP A 173 18.60 -10.70 -0.98
C ASP A 173 17.07 -10.60 -1.07
N LEU A 174 16.55 -10.94 -2.24
CA LEU A 174 15.12 -10.96 -2.56
C LEU A 174 14.54 -12.39 -2.61
N SER A 175 15.33 -13.42 -2.28
CA SER A 175 14.94 -14.83 -2.39
C SER A 175 13.71 -15.21 -1.56
N ARG A 176 13.46 -14.46 -0.48
CA ARG A 176 12.28 -14.67 0.38
C ARG A 176 10.98 -14.18 -0.23
N LEU A 177 11.04 -13.32 -1.25
CA LEU A 177 9.86 -12.75 -1.88
C LEU A 177 9.13 -13.81 -2.71
N ARG A 178 7.80 -13.82 -2.60
CA ARG A 178 6.96 -14.74 -3.38
C ARG A 178 7.09 -14.48 -4.89
N PRO A 179 6.99 -15.52 -5.74
CA PRO A 179 7.12 -15.36 -7.17
C PRO A 179 5.96 -14.57 -7.78
N ALA A 180 6.18 -14.05 -8.99
CA ALA A 180 5.14 -13.40 -9.78
C ALA A 180 3.94 -14.33 -10.00
N GLY A 181 2.73 -13.80 -9.89
CA GLY A 181 1.49 -14.56 -10.00
C GLY A 181 0.98 -15.19 -8.70
N ALA A 182 1.78 -15.24 -7.63
CA ALA A 182 1.34 -15.77 -6.34
C ALA A 182 0.15 -14.99 -5.78
N ARG A 183 -0.88 -15.67 -5.27
CA ARG A 183 -2.10 -15.02 -4.78
C ARG A 183 -1.86 -14.21 -3.50
N LEU A 184 -2.46 -13.03 -3.42
CA LEU A 184 -2.47 -12.20 -2.21
C LEU A 184 -3.73 -12.49 -1.38
N LYS A 185 -3.54 -13.04 -0.17
CA LYS A 185 -4.65 -13.52 0.69
C LYS A 185 -5.52 -12.39 1.27
N THR A 186 -4.94 -11.23 1.58
CA THR A 186 -5.62 -10.17 2.33
C THR A 186 -6.30 -9.13 1.43
N PHE A 187 -5.58 -8.59 0.45
CA PHE A 187 -6.07 -7.54 -0.46
C PHE A 187 -6.69 -8.06 -1.75
N GLY A 188 -6.54 -9.37 -2.03
CA GLY A 188 -6.83 -9.94 -3.34
C GLY A 188 -5.77 -9.57 -4.38
N GLY A 189 -5.83 -10.18 -5.55
CA GLY A 189 -4.87 -9.98 -6.63
C GLY A 189 -3.69 -10.97 -6.62
N ARG A 190 -2.65 -10.64 -7.37
CA ARG A 190 -1.46 -11.47 -7.58
C ARG A 190 -0.20 -10.63 -7.34
N SER A 191 0.85 -11.29 -6.85
CA SER A 191 2.17 -10.68 -6.66
C SER A 191 2.83 -10.35 -8.00
N SER A 192 3.55 -9.24 -8.05
CA SER A 192 4.41 -8.85 -9.18
C SER A 192 5.77 -9.57 -9.16
N GLY A 193 6.10 -10.27 -8.06
CA GLY A 193 7.40 -10.91 -7.87
C GLY A 193 8.48 -9.94 -7.36
N PRO A 194 9.73 -10.39 -7.24
CA PRO A 194 10.84 -9.59 -6.73
C PRO A 194 11.40 -8.56 -7.73
N ALA A 195 11.25 -8.80 -9.03
CA ALA A 195 11.90 -8.00 -10.08
C ALA A 195 11.59 -6.48 -9.99
N PRO A 196 10.36 -6.04 -9.73
CA PRO A 196 10.09 -4.60 -9.58
C PRO A 196 10.87 -3.95 -8.43
N LEU A 197 11.05 -4.66 -7.31
CA LEU A 197 11.83 -4.12 -6.19
C LEU A 197 13.33 -4.04 -6.52
N ASP A 198 13.85 -5.03 -7.24
CA ASP A 198 15.24 -5.04 -7.71
C ASP A 198 15.53 -3.85 -8.63
N GLU A 199 14.62 -3.54 -9.56
CA GLU A 199 14.72 -2.37 -10.40
C GLU A 199 14.66 -1.06 -9.61
N LEU A 200 13.81 -0.98 -8.58
CA LEU A 200 13.74 0.19 -7.70
C LEU A 200 15.06 0.39 -6.95
N PHE A 201 15.64 -0.68 -6.40
CA PHE A 201 16.91 -0.61 -5.67
C PHE A 201 18.05 -0.18 -6.60
N THR A 202 18.13 -0.79 -7.78
CA THR A 202 19.12 -0.43 -8.81
C THR A 202 18.99 1.04 -9.22
N PHE A 203 17.76 1.52 -9.49
CA PHE A 203 17.50 2.92 -9.82
C PHE A 203 17.91 3.86 -8.68
N THR A 204 17.58 3.50 -7.45
CA THR A 204 17.92 4.31 -6.25
C THR A 204 19.44 4.43 -6.10
N VAL A 205 20.19 3.34 -6.27
CA VAL A 205 21.66 3.36 -6.22
C VAL A 205 22.25 4.27 -7.30
N SER A 206 21.79 4.16 -8.55
CA SER A 206 22.27 5.00 -9.65
C SER A 206 22.01 6.49 -9.39
N LEU A 207 20.80 6.83 -8.96
CA LEU A 207 20.41 8.20 -8.64
C LEU A 207 21.26 8.80 -7.51
N PHE A 208 21.55 8.03 -6.45
CA PHE A 208 22.41 8.50 -5.37
C PHE A 208 23.87 8.67 -5.80
N LYS A 209 24.39 7.81 -6.68
CA LYS A 209 25.73 7.97 -7.25
C LYS A 209 25.87 9.24 -8.09
N GLU A 210 24.85 9.58 -8.89
CA GLU A 210 24.81 10.83 -9.66
C GLU A 210 24.70 12.09 -8.78
N ALA A 211 24.19 11.93 -7.56
CA ALA A 211 24.06 12.99 -6.58
C ALA A 211 25.20 13.05 -5.55
N ALA A 212 26.29 12.30 -5.76
CA ALA A 212 27.44 12.29 -4.86
C ALA A 212 27.95 13.71 -4.54
N GLY A 213 28.15 14.01 -3.26
CA GLY A 213 28.66 15.31 -2.79
C GLY A 213 27.66 16.46 -2.83
N ARG A 214 26.41 16.22 -3.20
CA ARG A 214 25.35 17.24 -3.18
C ARG A 214 24.07 16.71 -2.55
N LYS A 215 23.11 17.60 -2.31
CA LYS A 215 21.75 17.19 -1.97
C LYS A 215 21.04 16.69 -3.23
N LEU A 216 20.07 15.79 -3.02
CA LEU A 216 19.11 15.46 -4.08
C LEU A 216 18.38 16.73 -4.50
N ASN A 217 18.19 16.89 -5.80
CA ASN A 217 17.42 17.99 -6.35
C ASN A 217 15.92 17.62 -6.45
N MET A 218 15.09 18.61 -6.78
CA MET A 218 13.63 18.43 -6.83
C MET A 218 13.19 17.39 -7.88
N LEU A 219 13.90 17.31 -9.01
CA LEU A 219 13.61 16.35 -10.08
C LEU A 219 14.01 14.94 -9.65
N GLU A 220 15.16 14.75 -9.01
CA GLU A 220 15.61 13.46 -8.50
C GLU A 220 14.67 12.92 -7.41
N CYS A 221 14.23 13.77 -6.49
CA CYS A 221 13.22 13.38 -5.50
C CYS A 221 11.91 12.98 -6.18
N HIS A 222 11.47 13.73 -7.18
CA HIS A 222 10.26 13.41 -7.95
C HIS A 222 10.40 12.09 -8.71
N ASP A 223 11.53 11.87 -9.39
CA ASP A 223 11.79 10.68 -10.19
C ASP A 223 11.91 9.43 -9.32
N LEU A 224 12.51 9.53 -8.13
CA LEU A 224 12.52 8.44 -7.17
C LEU A 224 11.10 8.07 -6.71
N VAL A 225 10.25 9.06 -6.42
CA VAL A 225 8.84 8.81 -6.09
C VAL A 225 8.07 8.20 -7.26
N CYS A 226 8.31 8.66 -8.49
CA CYS A 226 7.72 8.05 -9.68
C CYS A 226 8.18 6.60 -9.89
N LYS A 227 9.47 6.29 -9.67
CA LYS A 227 9.97 4.92 -9.74
C LYS A 227 9.34 4.05 -8.65
N ILE A 228 9.20 4.56 -7.43
CA ILE A 228 8.48 3.88 -6.35
C ILE A 228 7.04 3.56 -6.78
N ALA A 229 6.32 4.53 -7.36
CA ALA A 229 4.95 4.31 -7.82
C ALA A 229 4.86 3.30 -8.97
N SER A 230 5.89 3.19 -9.82
CA SER A 230 5.90 2.25 -10.95
C SER A 230 6.02 0.78 -10.55
N VAL A 231 6.48 0.49 -9.32
CA VAL A 231 6.76 -0.88 -8.86
C VAL A 231 5.69 -1.45 -7.91
N VAL A 232 4.62 -0.68 -7.66
CA VAL A 232 3.50 -1.03 -6.76
C VAL A 232 2.27 -1.49 -7.53
#